data_AF-A0A4U9HH16-F1
#
_entry.id   AF-A0A4U9HH16-F1
#
_cell.length_a   1.000
_cell.length_b   1.000
_cell.length_c   1.000
_cell.angle_alpha   90.00
_cell.angle_beta   90.00
_cell.angle_gamma   90.00
#
_symmetry.space_group_name_H-M   'P 1'
#
loop_
_entity.id
_entity.type
_entity.pdbx_description
1 polymer ?
#
loop_
_entity_poly.entity_id
_entity_poly.type
_entity_poly.pdbx_seq_one_letter_code
_entity_poly.pdbx_strand_id
1 'polypeptide(L)' 'MLADSDVGASKGGLFDDSHTLSALLGHPTTSLAESVKGIL' A
#
# COMPACT_ATOMS: atom_id res chain seq x y z
N MET A 1 -9.52 -14.79 -12.35
CA MET A 1 -9.48 -13.33 -12.02
C MET A 1 -10.36 -13.07 -10.81
N LEU A 2 -9.92 -12.20 -9.88
CA LEU A 2 -10.17 -12.22 -8.43
C LEU A 2 -9.46 -13.37 -7.68
N ALA A 3 -9.73 -14.63 -8.04
CA ALA A 3 -9.04 -15.76 -7.38
C ALA A 3 -7.50 -15.71 -7.54
N ASP A 4 -7.01 -15.33 -8.73
CA ASP A 4 -5.58 -15.22 -9.00
C ASP A 4 -4.93 -13.99 -8.32
N SER A 5 -5.70 -12.91 -8.12
CA SER A 5 -5.20 -11.72 -7.42
C SER A 5 -5.07 -11.98 -5.92
N ASP A 6 -5.98 -12.75 -5.32
CA ASP A 6 -5.90 -13.14 -3.91
C ASP A 6 -4.68 -14.02 -3.66
N VAL A 7 -4.42 -14.98 -4.56
CA VAL A 7 -3.21 -15.82 -4.52
C VAL A 7 -1.94 -14.98 -4.70
N GLY A 8 -1.95 -13.96 -5.55
CA GLY A 8 -0.83 -13.04 -5.70
C GLY A 8 -0.58 -12.21 -4.44
N ALA A 9 -1.64 -11.65 -3.85
CA ALA A 9 -1.58 -10.87 -2.62
C ALA A 9 -1.08 -11.71 -1.43
N SER A 10 -1.58 -12.94 -1.28
CA SER A 10 -1.14 -13.84 -0.20
C SER A 10 0.33 -14.25 -0.31
N LYS A 11 0.91 -14.17 -1.51
CA LYS A 11 2.33 -14.42 -1.79
C LYS A 11 3.20 -13.17 -1.71
N GLY A 12 2.65 -12.04 -1.24
CA GLY A 12 3.39 -10.79 -1.06
C GLY A 12 3.33 -9.82 -2.24
N GLY A 13 2.50 -10.07 -3.25
CA GLY A 13 2.41 -9.22 -4.46
C GLY A 13 1.90 -7.79 -4.24
N LEU A 14 1.49 -7.44 -3.01
CA LEU A 14 1.10 -6.07 -2.63
C LEU A 14 2.16 -5.33 -1.79
N PHE A 15 3.25 -6.01 -1.42
CA PHE A 15 4.33 -5.40 -0.66
C PHE A 15 5.35 -4.74 -1.59
N ASP A 16 5.70 -3.50 -1.29
CA ASP A 16 6.79 -2.74 -1.90
C ASP A 16 7.39 -1.80 -0.85
N ASP A 17 8.71 -1.88 -0.65
CA ASP A 17 9.47 -1.02 0.26
C ASP A 17 10.44 -0.09 -0.48
N SER A 18 10.29 0.03 -1.80
CA SER A 18 11.16 0.86 -2.66
C SER A 18 11.08 2.36 -2.35
N HIS A 19 10.00 2.80 -1.70
CA HIS A 19 9.67 4.22 -1.47
C HIS A 19 9.54 5.05 -2.78
N THR A 20 9.33 4.40 -3.92
CA THR A 20 9.23 5.06 -5.25
C THR A 20 8.20 6.18 -5.26
N LEU A 21 7.02 5.96 -4.68
CA LEU A 21 5.96 6.97 -4.64
C LEU A 21 6.34 8.17 -3.78
N SER A 22 6.97 7.95 -2.62
CA SER A 22 7.40 9.05 -1.75
C SER A 22 8.47 9.91 -2.43
N ALA A 23 9.42 9.28 -3.13
CA ALA A 23 10.43 9.99 -3.91
C ALA A 23 9.81 10.84 -5.02
N LEU A 24 8.80 10.30 -5.72
CA LEU A 24 8.07 11.03 -6.77
C LEU A 24 7.27 12.21 -6.22
N LEU A 25 6.62 12.05 -5.06
CA LEU A 25 5.80 13.09 -4.43
C LEU A 25 6.63 14.17 -3.72
N GLY A 26 7.87 13.86 -3.32
CA GLY A 26 8.70 14.76 -2.51
C GLY A 26 8.28 14.85 -1.05
N HIS A 27 7.40 13.96 -0.57
CA HIS A 27 6.98 13.84 0.82
C HIS A 27 6.64 12.39 1.18
N PRO A 28 6.54 12.02 2.47
CA PRO A 28 6.10 10.69 2.90
C PRO A 28 4.69 10.35 2.41
N THR A 29 4.41 9.07 2.15
CA THR A 29 3.04 8.61 1.85
C THR A 29 2.15 8.69 3.08
N THR A 30 0.83 8.82 2.88
CA THR A 30 -0.14 8.80 3.97
C THR A 30 -0.13 7.43 4.63
N SER A 31 0.10 7.40 5.95
CA SER A 31 0.08 6.15 6.71
C SER A 31 -1.35 5.59 6.81
N LEU A 32 -1.45 4.29 7.12
CA LEU A 32 -2.75 3.67 7.41
C LEU A 32 -3.41 4.30 8.64
N ALA A 33 -2.61 4.65 9.66
CA ALA A 33 -3.11 5.28 10.88
C ALA A 33 -3.79 6.63 10.59
N GLU A 34 -3.16 7.50 9.79
CA GLU A 34 -3.78 8.78 9.40
C GLU A 34 -5.02 8.58 8.52
N SER A 35 -5.02 7.56 7.65
CA SER A 35 -6.18 7.25 6.81
C SER A 35 -7.40 6.80 7.63
N VAL A 36 -7.18 6.02 8.70
CA VAL A 36 -8.27 5.46 9.54
C VAL A 36 -8.77 6.46 10.60
N LYS A 37 -7.97 7.47 10.94
CA LYS A 37 -8.29 8.48 11.96
C LYS A 37 -9.64 9.20 11.77
N GLY A 38 -10.10 9.38 10.53
CA GLY A 38 -11.39 10.01 10.22
C GLY A 38 -12.59 9.05 10.17
N ILE A 39 -12.35 7.76 10.39
CA ILE A 39 -13.36 6.69 10.30
C ILE A 39 -13.76 6.18 11.69
N LEU A 40 -12.84 6.24 12.66
CA LEU A 40 -13.05 5.87 14.07
C LEU A 40 -13.59 7.05 14.88
#